data_AF-L1L236-F1
#
_entry.id   AF-L1L236-F1
#
_cell.length_a   1.000
_cell.length_b   1.000
_cell.length_c   1.000
_cell.angle_alpha   90.00
_cell.angle_beta   90.00
_cell.angle_gamma   90.00
#
_symmetry.space_group_name_H-M   'P 1'
#
loop_
_entity.id
_entity.type
_entity.pdbx_description
1 polymer ?
#
loop_
_entity_poly.entity_id
_entity_poly.type
_entity_poly.pdbx_seq_one_letter_code
_entity_poly.pdbx_strand_id
1 'polypeptide(L)'
;MNRPVRHEVDFRADHGQYWVIGTLEDDEEVPQPKESKRDSGTLEISRKGRAGHIGTLTPYGDVHLVFEFHQQAPAMDTSDWREVVEGSMRFAGEVFLHNPADDQEIVPVPGGATELSWWRVRVHIRTQSAAPGLHPPGVKEMRETHLIQLWPALKSPYEVILPDRSGADESTEADECVAGSAAIAFREPSHTLTLYVGDGAPQIPATGELLVISPDGRGARIATQGWGDKFLFGTVVSFTRALPAEAREWEIEAEFTLSGPGGDLRVVPDEDEEYADTVPLPGPDAGDRWHVIVYVRGRDPRSEEGEYYVTVWPEP
;
A
#
# COMPACT_ATOMS: atom_id res chain seq x y z
N MET A 1 -7.74 -13.38 -40.36
CA MET A 1 -7.35 -13.27 -38.95
C MET A 1 -8.56 -12.73 -38.21
N ASN A 2 -9.05 -13.42 -37.19
CA ASN A 2 -10.13 -12.89 -36.36
C ASN A 2 -9.57 -11.69 -35.58
N ARG A 3 -10.22 -10.53 -35.70
CA ARG A 3 -9.87 -9.35 -34.91
C ARG A 3 -10.21 -9.63 -33.43
N PRO A 4 -9.41 -9.14 -32.47
CA PRO A 4 -9.78 -9.24 -31.07
C PRO A 4 -11.09 -8.49 -30.82
N VAL A 5 -11.85 -8.95 -29.84
CA VAL A 5 -12.93 -8.13 -29.27
C VAL A 5 -12.28 -7.13 -28.33
N ARG A 6 -12.63 -5.86 -28.47
CA ARG A 6 -11.96 -4.74 -27.82
C ARG A 6 -12.94 -3.97 -26.94
N HIS A 7 -12.53 -3.68 -25.71
CA HIS A 7 -13.24 -2.83 -24.76
C HIS A 7 -12.29 -1.74 -24.27
N GLU A 8 -12.80 -0.52 -24.13
CA GLU A 8 -12.04 0.62 -23.63
C GLU A 8 -12.82 1.24 -22.48
N VAL A 9 -12.12 1.53 -21.38
CA VAL A 9 -12.67 2.16 -20.18
C VAL A 9 -11.64 3.11 -19.60
N ASP A 10 -12.07 4.31 -19.21
CA ASP A 10 -11.29 5.15 -18.31
C ASP A 10 -11.68 4.76 -16.88
N PHE A 11 -10.74 4.15 -16.15
CA PHE A 11 -11.00 3.60 -14.82
C PHE A 11 -10.19 4.35 -13.79
N ARG A 12 -10.84 4.81 -12.71
CA ARG A 12 -10.16 5.56 -11.65
C ARG A 12 -9.26 4.62 -10.85
N ALA A 13 -7.96 4.77 -10.99
CA ALA A 13 -7.00 4.18 -10.07
C ALA A 13 -7.03 4.95 -8.75
N ASP A 14 -6.82 4.21 -7.67
CA ASP A 14 -6.84 4.72 -6.31
C ASP A 14 -5.71 4.06 -5.52
N HIS A 15 -5.00 4.86 -4.71
CA HIS A 15 -3.74 4.47 -4.09
C HIS A 15 -2.69 3.89 -5.06
N GLY A 16 -2.70 4.34 -6.32
CA GLY A 16 -1.76 3.91 -7.35
C GLY A 16 -1.99 2.49 -7.83
N GLN A 17 -3.20 1.96 -7.71
CA GLN A 17 -3.51 0.58 -8.06
C GLN A 17 -4.96 0.41 -8.55
N TYR A 18 -5.21 -0.71 -9.22
CA TYR A 18 -6.54 -1.27 -9.39
C TYR A 18 -6.46 -2.80 -9.50
N TRP A 19 -7.62 -3.45 -9.40
CA TRP A 19 -7.75 -4.89 -9.46
C TRP A 19 -8.49 -5.32 -10.72
N VAL A 20 -8.01 -6.40 -11.30
CA VAL A 20 -8.70 -7.19 -12.32
C VAL A 20 -9.15 -8.47 -11.62
N ILE A 21 -10.45 -8.68 -11.49
CA ILE A 21 -11.02 -9.79 -10.76
C ILE A 21 -11.85 -10.61 -11.76
N GLY A 22 -11.60 -11.92 -11.82
CA GLY A 22 -12.50 -12.83 -12.51
C GLY A 22 -13.75 -13.10 -11.69
N THR A 23 -14.68 -13.87 -12.25
CA THR A 23 -15.90 -14.30 -11.56
C THR A 23 -15.54 -15.01 -10.26
N LEU A 24 -15.92 -14.38 -9.16
CA LEU A 24 -15.80 -14.95 -7.84
C LEU A 24 -17.00 -15.85 -7.57
N GLU A 25 -16.76 -16.96 -6.89
CA GLU A 25 -17.85 -17.79 -6.34
C GLU A 25 -18.28 -17.24 -4.96
N ASP A 26 -17.45 -16.41 -4.33
CA ASP A 26 -17.61 -15.81 -3.00
C ASP A 26 -16.75 -14.54 -2.87
N ASP A 27 -17.23 -13.54 -2.12
CA ASP A 27 -16.58 -12.24 -1.90
C ASP A 27 -15.26 -12.36 -1.10
N GLU A 28 -15.09 -13.44 -0.32
CA GLU A 28 -13.87 -13.71 0.46
C GLU A 28 -12.62 -14.01 -0.40
N GLU A 29 -12.75 -14.09 -1.72
CA GLU A 29 -11.65 -14.42 -2.62
C GLU A 29 -10.95 -13.21 -3.25
N VAL A 30 -11.43 -11.99 -3.00
CA VAL A 30 -10.68 -10.76 -3.32
C VAL A 30 -9.55 -10.65 -2.31
N PRO A 31 -8.27 -10.74 -2.72
CA PRO A 31 -7.17 -10.51 -1.80
C PRO A 31 -7.32 -9.10 -1.25
N GLN A 32 -7.28 -8.95 0.08
CA GLN A 32 -7.18 -7.62 0.66
C GLN A 32 -5.88 -6.96 0.17
N PRO A 33 -5.90 -5.65 -0.10
CA PRO A 33 -4.72 -4.95 -0.56
C PRO A 33 -3.60 -5.13 0.45
N LYS A 34 -2.58 -5.90 0.07
CA LYS A 34 -1.26 -5.68 0.64
C LYS A 34 -0.78 -4.39 0.03
N GLU A 35 -0.32 -3.44 0.83
CA GLU A 35 0.34 -2.26 0.29
C GLU A 35 1.50 -2.71 -0.60
N SER A 36 1.28 -2.70 -1.92
CA SER A 36 2.36 -2.94 -2.85
C SER A 36 3.30 -1.75 -2.71
N LYS A 37 4.57 -2.03 -2.42
CA LYS A 37 5.63 -1.02 -2.61
C LYS A 37 5.43 -0.41 -3.99
N ARG A 38 5.53 0.92 -4.09
CA ARG A 38 5.20 1.76 -5.26
C ARG A 38 6.03 1.49 -6.52
N ASP A 39 6.28 0.24 -6.87
CA ASP A 39 6.88 -0.19 -8.10
C ASP A 39 5.74 -0.32 -9.11
N SER A 40 5.50 0.76 -9.85
CA SER A 40 4.49 0.82 -10.91
C SER A 40 4.64 -0.35 -11.88
N GLY A 41 3.50 -0.91 -12.30
CA GLY A 41 3.42 -1.93 -13.34
C GLY A 41 3.67 -3.37 -12.93
N THR A 42 3.82 -3.61 -11.63
CA THR A 42 3.76 -4.96 -11.08
C THR A 42 2.34 -5.54 -11.28
N LEU A 43 2.26 -6.69 -11.98
CA LEU A 43 1.06 -7.53 -12.00
C LEU A 43 1.22 -8.64 -10.96
N GLU A 44 0.48 -8.54 -9.86
CA GLU A 44 0.46 -9.57 -8.83
C GLU A 44 -0.81 -10.41 -8.94
N ILE A 45 -0.65 -11.70 -9.22
CA ILE A 45 -1.78 -12.60 -9.39
C ILE A 45 -1.97 -13.44 -8.12
N SER A 46 -3.21 -13.48 -7.63
CA SER A 46 -3.57 -14.29 -6.47
C SER A 46 -3.24 -15.76 -6.68
N ARG A 47 -3.01 -16.51 -5.60
CA ARG A 47 -2.61 -17.94 -5.67
C ARG A 47 -3.57 -18.79 -6.52
N LYS A 48 -4.87 -18.49 -6.46
CA LYS A 48 -5.94 -19.17 -7.22
C LYS A 48 -6.09 -18.63 -8.66
N GLY A 49 -5.43 -17.53 -9.00
CA GLY A 49 -5.50 -16.87 -10.31
C GLY A 49 -6.80 -16.10 -10.53
N ARG A 50 -7.57 -15.81 -9.47
CA ARG A 50 -8.89 -15.18 -9.60
C ARG A 50 -8.85 -13.65 -9.52
N ALA A 51 -7.77 -13.09 -9.01
CA ALA A 51 -7.55 -11.66 -8.92
C ALA A 51 -6.13 -11.33 -9.37
N GLY A 52 -5.98 -10.21 -10.05
CA GLY A 52 -4.74 -9.62 -10.49
C GLY A 52 -4.71 -8.17 -10.02
N HIS A 53 -3.78 -7.86 -9.14
CA HIS A 53 -3.45 -6.49 -8.76
C HIS A 53 -2.54 -5.89 -9.82
N ILE A 54 -2.81 -4.65 -10.22
CA ILE A 54 -2.00 -3.92 -11.20
C ILE A 54 -1.63 -2.57 -10.59
N GLY A 55 -0.33 -2.36 -10.39
CA GLY A 55 0.21 -1.06 -10.00
C GLY A 55 0.16 -0.04 -11.14
N THR A 56 -0.05 1.23 -10.80
CA THR A 56 -0.13 2.38 -11.70
C THR A 56 0.80 3.48 -11.21
N LEU A 57 1.22 4.38 -12.11
CA LEU A 57 1.91 5.62 -11.75
C LEU A 57 0.98 6.74 -11.33
N THR A 58 -0.32 6.58 -11.54
CA THR A 58 -1.35 7.56 -11.22
C THR A 58 -1.91 7.24 -9.83
N PRO A 59 -1.41 7.87 -8.74
CA PRO A 59 -1.83 7.50 -7.39
C PRO A 59 -3.33 7.68 -7.17
N TYR A 60 -3.90 8.71 -7.79
CA TYR A 60 -5.34 8.98 -7.82
C TYR A 60 -5.67 9.58 -9.17
N GLY A 61 -6.51 8.93 -9.97
CA GLY A 61 -6.92 9.46 -11.26
C GLY A 61 -7.24 8.38 -12.29
N ASP A 62 -7.69 8.83 -13.46
CA ASP A 62 -8.15 7.92 -14.50
C ASP A 62 -6.97 7.29 -15.24
N VAL A 63 -6.96 5.96 -15.30
CA VAL A 63 -6.09 5.17 -16.17
C VAL A 63 -6.91 4.70 -17.35
N HIS A 64 -6.40 4.93 -18.56
CA HIS A 64 -7.06 4.46 -19.77
C HIS A 64 -6.77 2.97 -19.99
N LEU A 65 -7.76 2.11 -19.77
CA LEU A 65 -7.64 0.67 -19.91
C LEU A 65 -8.21 0.22 -21.26
N VAL A 66 -7.44 -0.61 -21.95
CA VAL A 66 -7.82 -1.23 -23.22
C VAL A 66 -7.75 -2.74 -23.06
N PHE A 67 -8.90 -3.40 -23.07
CA PHE A 67 -8.99 -4.85 -23.05
C PHE A 67 -9.07 -5.39 -24.48
N GLU A 68 -8.23 -6.37 -24.80
CA GLU A 68 -8.31 -7.12 -26.05
C GLU A 68 -8.41 -8.63 -25.79
N PHE A 69 -9.52 -9.21 -26.20
CA PHE A 69 -9.76 -10.65 -26.10
C PHE A 69 -9.46 -11.33 -27.43
N HIS A 70 -8.47 -12.21 -27.43
CA HIS A 70 -7.96 -12.94 -28.57
C HIS A 70 -8.32 -14.42 -28.47
N GLN A 71 -8.46 -15.08 -29.63
CA GLN A 71 -8.67 -16.53 -29.69
C GLN A 71 -7.38 -17.34 -29.50
N GLN A 72 -6.22 -16.69 -29.68
CA GLN A 72 -4.89 -17.29 -29.58
C GLN A 72 -3.91 -16.20 -29.15
N ALA A 73 -2.68 -16.58 -28.79
CA ALA A 73 -1.66 -15.62 -28.38
C ALA A 73 -1.43 -14.53 -29.47
N PRO A 74 -1.58 -13.24 -29.13
CA PRO A 74 -1.24 -12.17 -30.04
C PRO A 74 0.28 -12.08 -30.22
N ALA A 75 0.71 -11.57 -31.38
CA ALA A 75 2.12 -11.29 -31.63
C ALA A 75 2.65 -10.33 -30.55
N MET A 76 3.89 -10.58 -30.09
CA MET A 76 4.55 -9.72 -29.12
C MET A 76 4.96 -8.41 -29.79
N ASP A 77 4.53 -7.30 -29.22
CA ASP A 77 4.98 -5.95 -29.58
C ASP A 77 5.33 -5.19 -28.31
N THR A 78 6.61 -4.82 -28.18
CA THR A 78 7.17 -4.11 -27.02
C THR A 78 7.70 -2.73 -27.38
N SER A 79 7.47 -2.27 -28.62
CA SER A 79 8.19 -1.13 -29.18
C SER A 79 7.87 0.21 -28.51
N ASP A 80 6.59 0.46 -28.22
CA ASP A 80 6.09 1.71 -27.62
C ASP A 80 5.68 1.58 -26.14
N TRP A 81 5.98 0.44 -25.53
CA TRP A 81 5.58 0.12 -24.17
C TRP A 81 6.76 0.31 -23.22
N ARG A 82 6.46 0.86 -22.04
CA ARG A 82 7.44 1.04 -20.96
C ARG A 82 7.71 -0.27 -20.25
N GLU A 83 6.65 -1.03 -20.01
CA GLU A 83 6.67 -2.28 -19.30
C GLU A 83 5.68 -3.26 -19.92
N VAL A 84 6.06 -4.53 -19.94
CA VAL A 84 5.21 -5.63 -20.39
C VAL A 84 5.38 -6.79 -19.44
N VAL A 85 4.28 -7.17 -18.78
CA VAL A 85 4.22 -8.28 -17.84
C VAL A 85 3.18 -9.28 -18.29
N GLU A 86 3.40 -10.55 -17.98
CA GLU A 86 2.50 -11.62 -18.39
C GLU A 86 2.28 -12.62 -17.25
N GLY A 87 1.03 -13.05 -17.08
CA GLY A 87 0.65 -14.04 -16.07
C GLY A 87 -0.63 -14.78 -16.46
N SER A 88 -1.08 -15.71 -15.61
CA SER A 88 -2.27 -16.53 -15.89
C SER A 88 -3.36 -16.29 -14.86
N MET A 89 -4.57 -16.00 -15.33
CA MET A 89 -5.75 -15.75 -14.50
C MET A 89 -6.93 -16.62 -14.93
N ARG A 90 -7.97 -16.69 -14.11
CA ARG A 90 -9.19 -17.44 -14.37
C ARG A 90 -10.38 -16.50 -14.52
N PHE A 91 -11.16 -16.67 -15.59
CA PHE A 91 -12.33 -15.85 -15.89
C PHE A 91 -13.52 -16.72 -16.34
N ALA A 92 -14.75 -16.26 -16.09
CA ALA A 92 -15.99 -16.84 -16.59
C ALA A 92 -16.98 -15.75 -17.01
N GLY A 93 -17.14 -15.53 -18.31
CA GLY A 93 -18.14 -14.59 -18.85
C GLY A 93 -17.86 -13.09 -18.64
N GLU A 94 -17.24 -12.70 -17.52
CA GLU A 94 -17.01 -11.30 -17.13
C GLU A 94 -15.66 -11.12 -16.39
N VAL A 95 -15.14 -9.90 -16.45
CA VAL A 95 -14.01 -9.38 -15.69
C VAL A 95 -14.50 -8.16 -14.92
N PHE A 96 -14.29 -8.14 -13.61
CA PHE A 96 -14.60 -7.03 -12.74
C PHE A 96 -13.35 -6.19 -12.54
N LEU A 97 -13.48 -4.89 -12.73
CA LEU A 97 -12.50 -3.89 -12.33
C LEU A 97 -12.91 -3.34 -10.98
N HIS A 98 -11.96 -3.20 -10.07
CA HIS A 98 -12.22 -2.73 -8.71
C HIS A 98 -11.10 -1.80 -8.24
N ASN A 99 -11.45 -0.70 -7.59
CA ASN A 99 -10.53 0.15 -6.84
C ASN A 99 -10.89 0.19 -5.34
N PRO A 100 -9.94 0.54 -4.45
CA PRO A 100 -10.22 0.68 -3.01
C PRO A 100 -11.31 1.70 -2.63
N ALA A 101 -11.59 2.69 -3.48
CA ALA A 101 -12.64 3.69 -3.28
C ALA A 101 -14.04 3.26 -3.76
N ASP A 102 -14.27 1.94 -3.94
CA ASP A 102 -15.53 1.31 -4.35
C ASP A 102 -16.03 1.62 -5.78
N ASP A 103 -15.18 2.12 -6.70
CA ASP A 103 -15.55 2.12 -8.12
C ASP A 103 -15.44 0.71 -8.69
N GLN A 104 -16.49 0.29 -9.40
CA GLN A 104 -16.58 -1.01 -10.04
C GLN A 104 -17.00 -0.86 -11.50
N GLU A 105 -16.31 -1.57 -12.39
CA GLU A 105 -16.68 -1.66 -13.80
C GLU A 105 -16.66 -3.12 -14.26
N ILE A 106 -17.55 -3.50 -15.18
CA ILE A 106 -17.65 -4.87 -15.70
C ILE A 106 -17.26 -4.89 -17.17
N VAL A 107 -16.25 -5.70 -17.51
CA VAL A 107 -15.82 -5.96 -18.88
C VAL A 107 -16.26 -7.36 -19.30
N PRO A 108 -17.14 -7.52 -20.29
CA PRO A 108 -17.62 -8.83 -20.70
C PRO A 108 -16.53 -9.63 -21.43
N VAL A 109 -16.37 -10.90 -21.06
CA VAL A 109 -15.47 -11.86 -21.72
C VAL A 109 -16.20 -12.49 -22.92
N PRO A 110 -15.70 -12.30 -24.15
CA PRO A 110 -16.36 -12.83 -25.34
C PRO A 110 -16.41 -14.35 -25.37
N GLY A 111 -17.49 -14.87 -25.96
CA GLY A 111 -17.70 -16.31 -26.11
C GLY A 111 -18.47 -16.96 -24.95
N GLY A 112 -18.80 -16.20 -23.90
CA GLY A 112 -19.80 -16.60 -22.89
C GLY A 112 -19.47 -17.92 -22.19
N ALA A 113 -18.18 -18.22 -21.98
CA ALA A 113 -17.78 -19.39 -21.22
C ALA A 113 -18.41 -19.30 -19.82
N THR A 114 -19.41 -20.14 -19.59
CA THR A 114 -20.12 -20.23 -18.30
C THR A 114 -19.24 -20.84 -17.21
N GLU A 115 -18.13 -21.47 -17.59
CA GLU A 115 -17.21 -22.15 -16.68
C GLU A 115 -15.87 -21.41 -16.58
N LEU A 116 -15.37 -21.35 -15.35
CA LEU A 116 -14.14 -20.70 -14.96
C LEU A 116 -12.90 -21.36 -15.59
N SER A 117 -12.33 -20.71 -16.61
CA SER A 117 -11.24 -21.24 -17.44
C SER A 117 -9.96 -20.43 -17.28
N TRP A 118 -8.79 -21.03 -17.57
CA TRP A 118 -7.51 -20.32 -17.57
C TRP A 118 -7.34 -19.46 -18.83
N TRP A 119 -6.90 -18.22 -18.60
CA TRP A 119 -6.53 -17.25 -19.61
C TRP A 119 -5.12 -16.77 -19.32
N ARG A 120 -4.35 -16.55 -20.38
CA ARG A 120 -3.16 -15.73 -20.27
C ARG A 120 -3.58 -14.26 -20.30
N VAL A 121 -2.96 -13.47 -19.43
CA VAL A 121 -3.13 -12.03 -19.33
C VAL A 121 -1.76 -11.41 -19.55
N ARG A 122 -1.66 -10.54 -20.55
CA ARG A 122 -0.48 -9.72 -20.81
C ARG A 122 -0.87 -8.27 -20.64
N VAL A 123 -0.19 -7.56 -19.76
CA VAL A 123 -0.41 -6.15 -19.48
C VAL A 123 0.75 -5.37 -20.07
N HIS A 124 0.45 -4.42 -20.93
CA HIS A 124 1.42 -3.46 -21.43
C HIS A 124 1.10 -2.09 -20.86
N ILE A 125 2.12 -1.39 -20.37
CA ILE A 125 1.97 -0.11 -19.68
C ILE A 125 2.75 0.93 -20.44
N ARG A 126 2.13 2.08 -20.67
CA ARG A 126 2.80 3.27 -21.20
C ARG A 126 2.27 4.51 -20.52
N THR A 127 3.14 5.50 -20.39
CA THR A 127 2.77 6.85 -20.02
C THR A 127 3.02 7.80 -21.19
N GLN A 128 2.11 8.74 -21.39
CA GLN A 128 2.24 9.79 -22.37
C GLN A 128 2.15 11.13 -21.65
N SER A 129 3.12 12.01 -21.86
CA SER A 129 2.97 13.40 -21.42
C SER A 129 1.82 14.04 -22.20
N ALA A 130 0.91 14.70 -21.49
CA ALA A 130 -0.12 15.51 -22.12
C ALA A 130 0.52 16.59 -23.00
N ALA A 131 -0.18 16.98 -24.07
CA ALA A 131 0.29 18.02 -24.97
C ALA A 131 0.55 19.32 -24.18
N PRO A 132 1.66 20.03 -24.43
CA PRO A 132 1.96 21.29 -23.77
C PRO A 132 0.81 22.29 -23.94
N GLY A 133 0.36 22.90 -22.84
CA GLY A 133 -0.60 24.02 -22.86
C GLY A 133 -2.05 23.70 -22.52
N LEU A 134 -2.40 22.44 -22.19
CA LEU A 134 -3.72 22.13 -21.61
C LEU A 134 -3.83 22.51 -20.12
N HIS A 135 -2.72 22.58 -19.41
CA HIS A 135 -2.67 22.85 -17.97
C HIS A 135 -1.82 24.07 -17.63
N PRO A 136 -1.99 24.65 -16.43
CA PRO A 136 -1.14 25.73 -15.95
C PRO A 136 0.35 25.39 -16.09
N PRO A 137 1.21 26.39 -16.38
CA PRO A 137 2.66 26.18 -16.43
C PRO A 137 3.15 25.48 -15.16
N GLY A 138 3.90 24.39 -15.31
CA GLY A 138 4.44 23.59 -14.21
C GLY A 138 3.69 22.28 -13.91
N VAL A 139 2.47 22.08 -14.46
CA VAL A 139 1.75 20.81 -14.30
C VAL A 139 1.93 19.96 -15.55
N LYS A 140 2.80 18.93 -15.47
CA LYS A 140 2.86 17.87 -16.48
C LYS A 140 1.78 16.85 -16.17
N GLU A 141 0.64 16.95 -16.85
CA GLU A 141 -0.35 15.88 -16.79
C GLU A 141 0.23 14.66 -17.53
N MET A 142 0.36 13.53 -16.82
CA MET A 142 0.73 12.26 -17.42
C MET A 142 -0.53 11.45 -17.64
N ARG A 143 -0.76 11.00 -18.88
CA ARG A 143 -1.81 10.04 -19.18
C ARG A 143 -1.21 8.64 -19.18
N GLU A 144 -1.69 7.80 -18.28
CA GLU A 144 -1.34 6.39 -18.21
C GLU A 144 -2.31 5.56 -19.07
N THR A 145 -1.78 4.59 -19.79
CA THR A 145 -2.58 3.69 -20.64
C THR A 145 -2.11 2.25 -20.48
N HIS A 146 -3.04 1.37 -20.14
CA HIS A 146 -2.78 -0.06 -20.02
C HIS A 146 -3.48 -0.84 -21.13
N LEU A 147 -2.73 -1.59 -21.92
CA LEU A 147 -3.27 -2.58 -22.85
C LEU A 147 -3.24 -3.95 -22.19
N ILE A 148 -4.42 -4.53 -21.95
CA ILE A 148 -4.61 -5.82 -21.30
C ILE A 148 -5.08 -6.81 -22.38
N GLN A 149 -4.17 -7.67 -22.81
CA GLN A 149 -4.45 -8.72 -23.81
C GLN A 149 -4.75 -10.03 -23.11
N LEU A 150 -5.87 -10.66 -23.47
CA LEU A 150 -6.33 -11.93 -22.90
C LEU A 150 -6.54 -12.98 -23.98
N TRP A 151 -6.08 -14.21 -23.74
CA TRP A 151 -6.43 -15.35 -24.59
C TRP A 151 -6.50 -16.66 -23.80
N PRO A 152 -7.32 -17.64 -24.22
CA PRO A 152 -7.35 -18.94 -23.57
C PRO A 152 -5.97 -19.62 -23.61
N ALA A 153 -5.47 -20.07 -22.46
CA ALA A 153 -4.17 -20.72 -22.35
C ALA A 153 -4.09 -21.62 -21.12
N LEU A 154 -3.13 -22.55 -21.09
CA LEU A 154 -2.79 -23.26 -19.87
C LEU A 154 -2.15 -22.31 -18.85
N LYS A 155 -2.34 -22.62 -17.55
CA LYS A 155 -1.68 -21.91 -16.46
C LYS A 155 -0.16 -21.91 -16.66
N SER A 156 0.45 -20.77 -16.42
CA SER A 156 1.89 -20.55 -16.43
C SER A 156 2.30 -19.61 -15.29
N PRO A 157 3.57 -19.67 -14.86
CA PRO A 157 4.13 -18.66 -13.97
C PRO A 157 4.02 -17.25 -14.55
N TYR A 158 4.11 -16.28 -13.64
CA TYR A 158 4.32 -14.87 -13.95
C TYR A 158 5.70 -14.65 -14.59
N GLU A 159 5.77 -13.72 -15.55
CA GLU A 159 6.97 -13.36 -16.27
C GLU A 159 7.00 -11.85 -16.56
N VAL A 160 8.12 -11.19 -16.26
CA VAL A 160 8.41 -9.83 -16.72
C VAL A 160 9.08 -9.93 -18.08
N ILE A 161 8.38 -9.51 -19.14
CA ILE A 161 8.84 -9.60 -20.53
C ILE A 161 9.68 -8.38 -20.89
N LEU A 162 9.21 -7.21 -20.49
CA LEU A 162 9.93 -5.96 -20.58
C LEU A 162 9.88 -5.28 -19.20
N PRO A 163 11.01 -5.18 -18.48
CA PRO A 163 11.03 -4.50 -17.19
C PRO A 163 10.87 -2.99 -17.37
N ASP A 164 10.42 -2.32 -16.31
CA ASP A 164 10.32 -0.88 -16.26
C ASP A 164 11.64 -0.17 -16.64
N ARG A 165 11.56 0.75 -17.62
CA ARG A 165 12.69 1.54 -18.14
C ARG A 165 12.86 2.92 -17.51
N SER A 166 11.96 3.35 -16.63
CA SER A 166 11.97 4.70 -16.06
C SER A 166 13.23 5.03 -15.23
N GLY A 167 13.82 4.03 -14.59
CA GLY A 167 15.05 4.21 -13.79
C GLY A 167 16.32 4.51 -14.60
N ALA A 168 16.28 4.47 -15.93
CA ALA A 168 17.49 4.63 -16.76
C ALA A 168 17.70 6.05 -17.32
N ASP A 169 16.66 6.90 -17.38
CA ASP A 169 16.73 8.21 -18.07
C ASP A 169 16.29 9.42 -17.21
N GLU A 170 15.87 9.23 -15.95
CA GLU A 170 15.44 10.33 -15.09
C GLU A 170 16.56 10.80 -14.14
N SER A 171 17.48 11.59 -14.68
CA SER A 171 18.17 12.67 -13.94
C SER A 171 17.47 14.02 -14.13
N THR A 172 16.22 13.99 -14.60
CA THR A 172 15.38 15.17 -14.68
C THR A 172 14.97 15.50 -13.26
N GLU A 173 15.38 16.69 -12.79
CA GLU A 173 14.96 17.30 -11.54
C GLU A 173 13.49 16.95 -11.26
N ALA A 174 13.27 16.27 -10.14
CA ALA A 174 11.95 16.04 -9.60
C ALA A 174 11.32 17.41 -9.36
N ASP A 175 10.66 17.95 -10.38
CA ASP A 175 9.63 18.95 -10.21
C ASP A 175 8.63 18.30 -9.25
N GLU A 176 8.64 18.81 -8.03
CA GLU A 176 7.80 18.42 -6.93
C GLU A 176 6.34 18.39 -7.39
N CYS A 177 5.88 17.24 -7.87
CA CYS A 177 4.53 16.83 -7.54
C CYS A 177 4.53 16.77 -6.02
N VAL A 178 3.92 17.78 -5.40
CA VAL A 178 3.67 17.87 -3.96
C VAL A 178 2.71 16.74 -3.56
N ALA A 179 3.18 15.49 -3.67
CA ALA A 179 2.80 14.46 -2.74
C ALA A 179 3.49 14.89 -1.46
N GLY A 180 2.75 15.56 -0.58
CA GLY A 180 3.27 15.96 0.72
C GLY A 180 3.91 14.73 1.35
N SER A 181 5.24 14.71 1.40
CA SER A 181 5.95 13.97 2.42
C SER A 181 5.35 14.51 3.70
N ALA A 182 4.43 13.76 4.30
CA ALA A 182 3.98 14.02 5.64
C ALA A 182 5.16 13.70 6.54
N ALA A 183 6.20 14.56 6.51
CA ALA A 183 6.94 14.85 7.72
C ALA A 183 5.86 15.03 8.78
N ILE A 184 5.96 14.29 9.89
CA ILE A 184 4.99 14.34 10.97
C ILE A 184 4.95 15.81 11.47
N ALA A 185 4.09 16.59 10.85
CA ALA A 185 3.87 17.98 11.15
C ALA A 185 2.68 17.97 12.08
N PHE A 186 2.97 17.84 13.37
CA PHE A 186 1.98 18.04 14.43
C PHE A 186 1.38 19.43 14.23
N ARG A 187 0.18 19.49 13.62
CA ARG A 187 -0.49 20.76 13.32
C ARG A 187 -0.92 21.41 14.63
N GLU A 188 -0.18 22.45 15.04
CA GLU A 188 -0.54 23.39 16.12
C GLU A 188 -0.73 22.71 17.50
N PRO A 189 -0.92 23.41 18.64
CA PRO A 189 -0.53 22.87 19.95
C PRO A 189 -1.49 21.76 20.41
N SER A 190 -1.20 20.52 20.04
CA SER A 190 -1.81 19.35 20.64
C SER A 190 -1.18 19.13 22.02
N HIS A 191 -2.04 18.83 23.00
CA HIS A 191 -1.62 18.28 24.29
C HIS A 191 -1.30 16.78 24.20
N THR A 192 -1.34 16.22 23.01
CA THR A 192 -1.28 14.79 22.74
C THR A 192 0.14 14.41 22.33
N LEU A 193 0.73 13.46 23.05
CA LEU A 193 1.91 12.74 22.62
C LEU A 193 1.49 11.65 21.63
N THR A 194 2.26 11.42 20.58
CA THR A 194 1.91 10.41 19.55
C THR A 194 3.02 9.39 19.40
N LEU A 195 2.66 8.12 19.42
CA LEU A 195 3.57 7.00 19.23
C LEU A 195 3.11 6.17 18.03
N TYR A 196 3.94 6.08 16.99
CA TYR A 196 3.73 5.17 15.88
C TYR A 196 4.55 3.89 16.13
N VAL A 197 3.89 2.72 16.13
CA VAL A 197 4.53 1.42 16.35
C VAL A 197 4.27 0.54 15.14
N GLY A 198 5.28 0.25 14.34
CA GLY A 198 5.13 -0.56 13.13
C GLY A 198 6.05 -0.13 11.99
N ASP A 199 6.12 -0.97 10.96
CA ASP A 199 7.06 -0.80 9.84
C ASP A 199 6.53 0.18 8.78
N GLY A 200 5.22 0.29 8.62
CA GLY A 200 4.54 1.22 7.73
C GLY A 200 4.52 2.65 8.22
N ALA A 201 4.53 2.93 9.53
CA ALA A 201 4.49 4.27 10.14
C ALA A 201 5.09 5.44 9.29
N PRO A 202 4.52 6.66 9.30
CA PRO A 202 4.96 7.75 8.43
C PRO A 202 6.47 8.02 8.52
N GLN A 203 7.12 8.21 7.36
CA GLN A 203 8.56 8.42 7.32
C GLN A 203 8.95 9.76 7.94
N ILE A 204 9.63 9.70 9.09
CA ILE A 204 10.38 10.84 9.61
C ILE A 204 11.71 10.91 8.82
N PRO A 205 12.21 12.10 8.42
CA PRO A 205 13.42 12.22 7.60
C PRO A 205 14.64 11.47 8.17
N ALA A 206 14.89 10.30 7.55
CA ALA A 206 16.13 9.55 7.33
C ALA A 206 17.16 9.36 8.46
N THR A 207 17.30 8.09 8.90
CA THR A 207 18.60 7.47 9.28
C THR A 207 18.63 5.94 9.18
N GLY A 208 17.51 5.25 8.94
CA GLY A 208 17.46 3.79 9.08
C GLY A 208 17.54 3.33 10.55
N GLU A 209 17.32 4.26 11.48
CA GLU A 209 17.23 4.00 12.91
C GLU A 209 15.88 3.35 13.26
N LEU A 210 15.93 2.40 14.19
CA LEU A 210 14.77 1.67 14.71
C LEU A 210 13.82 2.56 15.51
N LEU A 211 14.32 3.67 16.03
CA LEU A 211 13.57 4.64 16.80
C LEU A 211 13.88 6.02 16.24
N VAL A 212 12.84 6.79 15.92
CA VAL A 212 12.98 8.18 15.51
C VAL A 212 12.04 9.05 16.32
N ILE A 213 12.56 10.11 16.94
CA ILE A 213 11.80 11.08 17.72
C ILE A 213 11.58 12.32 16.87
N SER A 214 10.37 12.88 16.91
CA SER A 214 10.06 14.10 16.16
C SER A 214 10.92 15.29 16.64
N PRO A 215 11.20 16.28 15.77
CA PRO A 215 12.02 17.44 16.16
C PRO A 215 11.49 18.23 17.36
N ASP A 216 10.16 18.20 17.59
CA ASP A 216 9.52 18.84 18.74
C ASP A 216 9.38 17.92 19.96
N GLY A 217 9.87 16.69 19.88
CA GLY A 217 9.88 15.70 20.95
C GLY A 217 8.52 15.09 21.28
N ARG A 218 7.43 15.49 20.63
CA ARG A 218 6.06 15.03 20.93
C ARG A 218 5.69 13.69 20.28
N GLY A 219 6.47 13.29 19.29
CA GLY A 219 6.25 12.10 18.49
C GLY A 219 7.41 11.12 18.61
N ALA A 220 7.11 9.84 18.56
CA ALA A 220 8.11 8.83 18.23
C ALA A 220 7.56 7.83 17.22
N ARG A 221 8.45 7.33 16.37
CA ARG A 221 8.24 6.17 15.49
C ARG A 221 9.17 5.06 15.96
N ILE A 222 8.62 3.86 16.11
CA ILE A 222 9.37 2.64 16.40
C ILE A 222 9.17 1.69 15.23
N ALA A 223 10.22 1.44 14.46
CA ALA A 223 10.25 0.38 13.48
C ALA A 223 10.48 -0.96 14.20
N THR A 224 9.61 -1.93 13.97
CA THR A 224 9.71 -3.24 14.58
C THR A 224 10.43 -4.18 13.60
N GLN A 225 11.76 -4.10 13.53
CA GLN A 225 12.52 -4.94 12.58
C GLN A 225 12.33 -6.43 12.88
N GLY A 226 12.04 -7.20 11.83
CA GLY A 226 11.94 -8.67 11.90
C GLY A 226 10.52 -9.20 12.16
N TRP A 227 9.52 -8.33 12.17
CA TRP A 227 8.12 -8.72 12.34
C TRP A 227 7.45 -9.08 11.01
N GLY A 228 7.90 -8.52 9.88
CA GLY A 228 7.28 -8.74 8.58
C GLY A 228 5.89 -8.11 8.50
N ASP A 229 5.01 -8.65 7.66
CA ASP A 229 3.65 -8.16 7.40
C ASP A 229 2.64 -8.43 8.55
N LYS A 230 3.08 -8.40 9.82
CA LYS A 230 2.20 -8.72 10.96
C LYS A 230 1.32 -7.54 11.34
N PHE A 231 0.08 -7.83 11.69
CA PHE A 231 -0.79 -6.86 12.35
C PHE A 231 -0.40 -6.73 13.82
N LEU A 232 -0.08 -5.50 14.25
CA LEU A 232 0.22 -5.19 15.65
C LEU A 232 -1.05 -4.72 16.36
N PHE A 233 -1.45 -5.44 17.40
CA PHE A 233 -2.58 -5.06 18.25
C PHE A 233 -2.09 -4.53 19.59
N GLY A 234 -2.71 -3.43 20.04
CA GLY A 234 -2.42 -2.83 21.34
C GLY A 234 -3.22 -3.50 22.43
N THR A 235 -2.53 -3.97 23.48
CA THR A 235 -3.24 -4.64 24.58
C THR A 235 -3.40 -3.76 25.82
N VAL A 236 -2.44 -2.92 26.24
CA VAL A 236 -2.60 -2.04 27.44
C VAL A 236 -1.53 -0.91 27.51
N VAL A 237 -1.90 0.25 28.08
CA VAL A 237 -0.98 1.31 28.57
C VAL A 237 -0.89 1.28 30.11
N SER A 238 0.32 1.26 30.70
CA SER A 238 0.53 1.46 32.15
C SER A 238 1.25 2.76 32.46
N PHE A 239 0.82 3.42 33.53
CA PHE A 239 1.43 4.67 34.00
C PHE A 239 2.46 4.49 35.12
N THR A 240 2.83 3.24 35.40
CA THR A 240 3.78 2.92 36.45
C THR A 240 5.06 2.39 35.85
N ARG A 241 6.19 2.62 36.54
CA ARG A 241 7.49 2.03 36.19
C ARG A 241 7.51 0.50 36.28
N ALA A 242 6.49 -0.11 36.88
CA ALA A 242 6.39 -1.55 37.02
C ALA A 242 5.75 -2.15 35.78
N LEU A 243 6.48 -3.02 35.09
CA LEU A 243 5.95 -3.86 34.05
C LEU A 243 4.89 -4.81 34.65
N PRO A 244 3.70 -4.94 34.05
CA PRO A 244 2.73 -5.95 34.46
C PRO A 244 3.35 -7.35 34.54
N ALA A 245 2.80 -8.19 35.42
CA ALA A 245 3.32 -9.54 35.60
C ALA A 245 3.23 -10.37 34.32
N GLU A 246 2.17 -10.15 33.53
CA GLU A 246 1.89 -10.73 32.22
C GLU A 246 2.83 -10.26 31.11
N ALA A 247 3.52 -9.13 31.30
CA ALA A 247 4.48 -8.58 30.35
C ALA A 247 5.93 -8.99 30.61
N ARG A 248 6.20 -9.83 31.64
CA ARG A 248 7.56 -10.27 32.00
C ARG A 248 8.31 -11.05 30.94
N GLU A 249 7.60 -11.68 30.01
CA GLU A 249 8.17 -12.45 28.90
C GLU A 249 8.27 -11.63 27.59
N TRP A 250 7.89 -10.35 27.62
CA TRP A 250 7.88 -9.48 26.44
C TRP A 250 9.26 -8.85 26.26
N GLU A 251 9.62 -8.61 25.00
CA GLU A 251 10.89 -7.98 24.63
C GLU A 251 10.73 -6.46 24.67
N ILE A 252 11.74 -5.73 25.14
CA ILE A 252 11.77 -4.27 25.03
C ILE A 252 12.19 -3.92 23.61
N GLU A 253 11.32 -3.25 22.87
CA GLU A 253 11.61 -2.76 21.51
C GLU A 253 12.30 -1.40 21.58
N ALA A 254 11.79 -0.50 22.41
CA ALA A 254 12.31 0.86 22.53
C ALA A 254 12.10 1.43 23.94
N GLU A 255 13.03 2.29 24.36
CA GLU A 255 12.99 3.06 25.60
C GLU A 255 13.51 4.47 25.29
N PHE A 256 12.69 5.50 25.56
CA PHE A 256 12.99 6.89 25.19
C PHE A 256 12.16 7.90 25.99
N THR A 257 12.39 9.19 25.73
CA THR A 257 11.66 10.29 26.37
C THR A 257 10.93 11.12 25.32
N LEU A 258 9.63 11.36 25.53
CA LEU A 258 8.85 12.36 24.80
C LEU A 258 8.76 13.67 25.59
N SER A 259 8.62 14.78 24.89
CA SER A 259 8.48 16.12 25.48
C SER A 259 7.12 16.74 25.11
N GLY A 260 6.44 17.36 26.06
CA GLY A 260 5.15 18.01 25.84
C GLY A 260 4.23 18.00 27.07
N PRO A 261 3.12 18.76 27.04
CA PRO A 261 2.22 18.94 28.18
C PRO A 261 1.40 17.69 28.54
N GLY A 262 1.52 16.59 27.78
CA GLY A 262 1.09 15.25 28.16
C GLY A 262 -0.34 15.13 28.68
N GLY A 263 -1.32 15.64 27.94
CA GLY A 263 -2.73 15.41 28.23
C GLY A 263 -3.16 14.00 27.86
N ASP A 264 -2.79 13.55 26.66
CA ASP A 264 -3.12 12.23 26.14
C ASP A 264 -1.89 11.60 25.48
N LEU A 265 -1.83 10.27 25.47
CA LEU A 265 -0.93 9.48 24.63
C LEU A 265 -1.78 8.77 23.57
N ARG A 266 -1.58 9.15 22.30
CA ARG A 266 -2.13 8.45 21.14
C ARG A 266 -1.11 7.43 20.65
N VAL A 267 -1.49 6.16 20.60
CA VAL A 267 -0.66 5.08 20.03
C VAL A 267 -1.31 4.60 18.75
N VAL A 268 -0.59 4.74 17.64
CA VAL A 268 -1.03 4.35 16.30
C VAL A 268 -0.22 3.11 15.91
N PRO A 269 -0.85 1.92 15.86
CA PRO A 269 -0.21 0.78 15.24
C PRO A 269 -0.13 1.01 13.73
N ASP A 270 1.09 0.98 13.21
CA ASP A 270 1.39 1.16 11.80
C ASP A 270 1.00 2.54 11.22
N GLU A 271 0.50 2.61 9.97
CA GLU A 271 -0.09 3.83 9.37
C GLU A 271 -1.61 3.94 9.58
N ASP A 272 -2.24 2.94 10.19
CA ASP A 272 -3.70 2.87 10.24
C ASP A 272 -4.25 3.63 11.46
N GLU A 273 -4.72 4.86 11.19
CA GLU A 273 -5.36 5.69 12.20
C GLU A 273 -6.66 5.08 12.76
N GLU A 274 -7.29 4.12 12.08
CA GLU A 274 -8.51 3.44 12.54
C GLU A 274 -8.27 2.63 13.82
N TYR A 275 -7.07 2.08 13.96
CA TYR A 275 -6.67 1.29 15.13
C TYR A 275 -5.92 2.10 16.19
N ALA A 276 -5.87 3.42 16.04
CA ALA A 276 -5.22 4.28 17.01
C ALA A 276 -5.97 4.27 18.35
N ASP A 277 -5.26 3.94 19.43
CA ASP A 277 -5.77 4.07 20.78
C ASP A 277 -5.32 5.41 21.39
N THR A 278 -6.18 6.05 22.18
CA THR A 278 -5.86 7.31 22.85
C THR A 278 -6.14 7.16 24.34
N VAL A 279 -5.08 7.29 25.13
CA VAL A 279 -5.13 7.07 26.57
C VAL A 279 -4.79 8.36 27.30
N PRO A 280 -5.61 8.84 28.25
CA PRO A 280 -5.32 10.04 29.01
C PRO A 280 -4.11 9.82 29.91
N LEU A 281 -3.15 10.73 29.85
CA LEU A 281 -1.96 10.70 30.68
C LEU A 281 -2.27 11.30 32.07
N PRO A 282 -1.66 10.78 33.15
CA PRO A 282 -1.98 11.22 34.50
C PRO A 282 -1.45 12.62 34.77
N GLY A 283 -2.34 13.60 34.75
CA GLY A 283 -2.15 14.93 35.33
C GLY A 283 -1.56 15.96 34.34
N PRO A 284 -2.26 17.07 34.04
CA PRO A 284 -1.73 18.14 33.19
C PRO A 284 -0.52 18.88 33.79
N ASP A 285 -0.22 18.63 35.07
CA ASP A 285 0.90 19.23 35.81
C ASP A 285 2.05 18.23 36.06
N ALA A 286 2.00 17.03 35.49
CA ALA A 286 2.93 15.95 35.81
C ALA A 286 4.35 16.15 35.25
N GLY A 287 4.53 17.05 34.28
CA GLY A 287 5.82 17.39 33.69
C GLY A 287 5.70 17.63 32.19
N ASP A 288 6.76 18.19 31.61
CA ASP A 288 6.93 18.38 30.17
C ASP A 288 7.77 17.27 29.53
N ARG A 289 8.12 16.22 30.29
CA ARG A 289 8.90 15.07 29.86
C ARG A 289 8.28 13.76 30.33
N TRP A 290 8.19 12.81 29.40
CA TRP A 290 7.52 11.54 29.60
C TRP A 290 8.44 10.42 29.17
N HIS A 291 8.81 9.56 30.11
CA HIS A 291 9.57 8.36 29.81
C HIS A 291 8.64 7.30 29.27
N VAL A 292 9.01 6.68 28.15
CA VAL A 292 8.21 5.71 27.41
C VAL A 292 9.04 4.45 27.20
N ILE A 293 8.47 3.28 27.53
CA ILE A 293 9.01 1.99 27.13
C ILE A 293 7.94 1.24 26.34
N VAL A 294 8.35 0.69 25.20
CA VAL A 294 7.49 -0.13 24.34
C VAL A 294 7.99 -1.57 24.40
N TYR A 295 7.10 -2.45 24.81
CA TYR A 295 7.32 -3.89 24.86
C TYR A 295 6.53 -4.55 23.73
N VAL A 296 7.07 -5.64 23.22
CA VAL A 296 6.48 -6.37 22.12
C VAL A 296 6.57 -7.88 22.33
N ARG A 297 5.61 -8.65 21.82
CA ARG A 297 5.67 -10.12 21.74
C ARG A 297 4.97 -10.68 20.50
N GLY A 298 5.36 -11.88 20.07
CA GLY A 298 4.76 -12.51 18.88
C GLY A 298 5.62 -12.49 17.62
N ARG A 299 6.95 -12.36 17.77
CA ARG A 299 7.94 -12.50 16.68
C ARG A 299 7.98 -13.88 16.02
N ASP A 300 7.11 -14.83 16.41
CA ASP A 300 7.00 -16.13 15.75
C ASP A 300 6.61 -15.91 14.28
N PRO A 301 7.46 -16.26 13.30
CA PRO A 301 7.16 -16.06 11.88
C PRO A 301 5.93 -16.82 11.38
N ARG A 302 5.33 -17.69 12.20
CA ARG A 302 4.10 -18.42 11.90
C ARG A 302 2.83 -17.73 12.38
N SER A 303 2.95 -16.76 13.28
CA SER A 303 1.82 -15.95 13.74
C SER A 303 1.57 -14.82 12.73
N GLU A 304 0.31 -14.53 12.42
CA GLU A 304 -0.07 -13.35 11.62
C GLU A 304 -0.19 -12.10 12.49
N GLU A 305 -0.18 -12.28 13.81
CA GLU A 305 -0.41 -11.23 14.79
C GLU A 305 0.83 -11.00 15.67
N GLY A 306 0.97 -9.75 16.10
CA GLY A 306 1.90 -9.29 17.11
C GLY A 306 1.20 -8.41 18.14
N GLU A 307 1.75 -8.34 19.34
CA GLU A 307 1.20 -7.49 20.40
C GLU A 307 2.23 -6.48 20.88
N TYR A 308 1.76 -5.27 21.21
CA TYR A 308 2.56 -4.26 21.88
C TYR A 308 1.92 -3.80 23.21
N TYR A 309 2.80 -3.36 24.12
CA TYR A 309 2.46 -2.82 25.42
C TYR A 309 3.30 -1.58 25.66
N VAL A 310 2.68 -0.50 26.15
CA VAL A 310 3.39 0.75 26.40
C VAL A 310 3.36 1.09 27.89
N THR A 311 4.52 1.32 28.50
CA THR A 311 4.59 2.00 29.79
C THR A 311 5.01 3.44 29.58
N VAL A 312 4.33 4.37 30.26
CA VAL A 312 4.60 5.80 30.14
C VAL A 312 4.49 6.48 31.50
N TRP A 313 5.47 7.27 31.91
CA TRP A 313 5.40 8.00 33.18
C TRP A 313 6.16 9.33 33.11
N PRO A 314 5.79 10.33 33.93
CA PRO A 314 6.50 11.60 33.96
C PRO A 314 7.94 11.45 34.49
N GLU A 315 8.90 12.10 33.82
CA GLU A 315 10.25 12.29 34.36
C GLU A 315 10.24 13.47 35.36
N PRO A 316 10.91 13.35 36.52
CA PRO A 316 11.06 14.44 37.48
C PRO A 316 12.03 15.53 37.01
#